data_AF-A0A0L7KR99-F1
#
_entry.id   AF-A0A0L7KR99-F1
#
_cell.length_a   1.000
_cell.length_b   1.000
_cell.length_c   1.000
_cell.angle_alpha   90.00
_cell.angle_beta   90.00
_cell.angle_gamma   90.00
#
_symmetry.space_group_name_H-M   'P 1'
#
loop_
_entity.id
_entity.type
_entity.pdbx_description
1 polymer ?
#
loop_
_entity_poly.entity_id
_entity_poly.type
_entity_poly.pdbx_seq_one_letter_code
_entity_poly.pdbx_strand_id
1 'polypeptide(L)'
;MLQNLLQNEGAGLVAACMIAIVPGYISRSVAGSYDNEGIAIFCMLLTYYFWIKAVNTGTILWATMTALAYFYMVSSWGGYVFLINLIPLHVLALMLLGRFSARVYVAYSTLYCVGTILSMQISFVGFQPVQSSEHMLLLFPTASVSEHQPTSWSSFYFDLQVLVFLFPAGLYFCFTKLTDANIFIILYGVLSIYFAGVMVRLMLVLAPVMCILSGIAASSLLSLHVKDIEPKVEKHNEKKKKHDNNLMFRSEVNIVIY
;
A
#
# COMPACT_ATOMS: atom_id res chain seq x y z
N MET A 1 -2.82 1.59 -9.84
CA MET A 1 -1.53 2.34 -9.88
C MET A 1 -0.59 1.92 -8.76
N LEU A 2 -1.01 2.02 -7.49
CA LEU A 2 -0.20 1.58 -6.34
C LEU A 2 0.22 0.10 -6.41
N GLN A 3 -0.67 -0.78 -6.87
CA GLN A 3 -0.37 -2.21 -7.00
C GLN A 3 0.70 -2.54 -8.03
N ASN A 4 0.79 -1.77 -9.12
CA ASN A 4 1.76 -2.01 -10.19
C ASN A 4 3.20 -1.77 -9.71
N LEU A 5 3.39 -1.02 -8.61
CA LEU A 5 4.69 -0.84 -7.98
C LEU A 5 5.10 -2.02 -7.08
N LEU A 6 4.15 -2.88 -6.70
CA LEU A 6 4.38 -4.00 -5.77
C LEU A 6 4.56 -5.32 -6.51
N GLN A 7 3.85 -5.48 -7.62
CA GLN A 7 3.77 -6.74 -8.35
C GLN A 7 3.48 -6.48 -9.84
N ASN A 8 3.14 -7.54 -10.58
CA ASN A 8 2.85 -7.48 -12.01
C ASN A 8 1.62 -6.61 -12.32
N GLU A 9 1.58 -6.06 -13.54
CA GLU A 9 0.44 -5.25 -14.03
C GLU A 9 -0.91 -5.96 -13.87
N GLY A 10 -0.94 -7.29 -14.04
CA GLY A 10 -2.14 -8.10 -13.82
C GLY A 10 -2.69 -8.02 -12.39
N ALA A 11 -1.83 -7.95 -11.37
CA ALA A 11 -2.28 -7.78 -9.98
C ALA A 11 -2.97 -6.43 -9.76
N GLY A 12 -2.49 -5.39 -10.45
CA GLY A 12 -3.09 -4.07 -10.31
C GLY A 12 -4.38 -3.87 -11.06
N LEU A 13 -4.57 -4.57 -12.18
CA LEU A 13 -5.86 -4.63 -12.85
C LEU A 13 -6.89 -5.31 -11.94
N VAL A 14 -6.55 -6.46 -11.35
CA VAL A 14 -7.44 -7.19 -10.44
C VAL A 14 -7.82 -6.32 -9.24
N ALA A 15 -6.86 -5.66 -8.59
CA ALA A 15 -7.16 -4.78 -7.47
C ALA A 15 -8.03 -3.58 -7.86
N ALA A 16 -7.83 -3.00 -9.05
CA ALA A 16 -8.66 -1.91 -9.56
C ALA A 16 -10.10 -2.35 -9.82
N CYS A 17 -10.32 -3.56 -10.32
CA CYS A 17 -11.67 -4.12 -10.47
C CYS A 17 -12.32 -4.38 -9.11
N MET A 18 -11.57 -4.90 -8.14
CA MET A 18 -12.11 -5.21 -6.80
C MET A 18 -12.51 -3.96 -6.02
N ILE A 19 -11.71 -2.89 -6.06
CA ILE A 19 -12.05 -1.64 -5.36
C ILE A 19 -13.26 -0.94 -5.97
N ALA A 20 -13.48 -1.08 -7.27
CA ALA A 20 -14.61 -0.47 -7.97
C ALA A 20 -15.97 -1.06 -7.54
N ILE A 21 -16.00 -2.31 -7.08
CA ILE A 21 -17.23 -3.04 -6.75
C ILE A 21 -17.43 -3.16 -5.22
N VAL A 22 -16.44 -2.78 -4.41
CA VAL A 22 -16.47 -3.06 -2.97
C VAL A 22 -17.60 -2.27 -2.27
N PRO A 23 -18.58 -2.94 -1.63
CA PRO A 23 -19.76 -2.29 -1.05
C PRO A 23 -19.42 -1.25 0.02
N GLY A 24 -18.42 -1.55 0.86
CA GLY A 24 -17.96 -0.64 1.90
C GLY A 24 -17.53 0.72 1.37
N TYR A 25 -16.87 0.76 0.20
CA TYR A 25 -16.49 2.02 -0.46
C TYR A 25 -17.70 2.70 -1.11
N ILE A 26 -18.51 1.94 -1.85
CA ILE A 26 -19.69 2.45 -2.56
C ILE A 26 -20.66 3.12 -1.58
N SER A 27 -20.88 2.54 -0.39
CA SER A 27 -21.80 3.07 0.62
C SER A 27 -21.50 4.51 1.06
N ARG A 28 -20.23 4.94 0.94
CA ARG A 28 -19.77 6.28 1.32
C ARG A 28 -19.51 7.21 0.12
N SER A 29 -19.53 6.67 -1.10
CA SER A 29 -19.26 7.41 -2.34
C SER A 29 -20.42 7.35 -3.35
N VAL A 30 -21.66 7.20 -2.88
CA VAL A 30 -22.85 7.14 -3.74
C VAL A 30 -23.11 8.50 -4.41
N ALA A 31 -23.53 8.49 -5.67
CA ALA A 31 -23.97 9.68 -6.38
C ALA A 31 -25.10 10.40 -5.60
N GLY A 32 -24.87 11.67 -5.26
CA GLY A 32 -25.77 12.48 -4.43
C GLY A 32 -25.32 12.64 -2.97
N SER A 33 -24.31 11.88 -2.52
CA SER A 33 -23.66 12.10 -1.22
C SER A 33 -22.43 12.99 -1.40
N TYR A 34 -22.55 14.27 -1.05
CA TYR A 34 -21.42 15.21 -1.05
C TYR A 34 -20.61 15.10 0.26
N ASP A 35 -20.01 13.93 0.48
CA ASP A 35 -19.15 13.71 1.65
C ASP A 35 -17.66 13.78 1.28
N ASN A 36 -16.84 14.22 2.23
CA ASN A 36 -15.39 14.38 2.06
C ASN A 36 -14.64 13.04 2.08
N GLU A 37 -15.30 11.95 2.50
CA GLU A 37 -14.72 10.60 2.60
C GLU A 37 -14.24 10.07 1.22
N GLY A 38 -14.98 10.35 0.14
CA GLY A 38 -14.62 9.88 -1.21
C GLY A 38 -13.32 10.50 -1.75
N ILE A 39 -13.17 11.82 -1.62
CA ILE A 39 -11.93 12.51 -2.01
C ILE A 39 -10.76 12.11 -1.10
N ALA A 40 -11.02 11.89 0.19
CA ALA A 40 -9.99 11.50 1.16
C ALA A 40 -9.34 10.16 0.81
N ILE A 41 -10.12 9.15 0.40
CA ILE A 41 -9.57 7.84 0.01
C ILE A 41 -8.66 7.96 -1.22
N PHE A 42 -9.05 8.78 -2.19
CA PHE A 42 -8.20 9.07 -3.35
C PHE A 42 -6.88 9.75 -2.92
N CYS A 43 -6.94 10.77 -2.06
CA CYS A 43 -5.76 11.46 -1.54
C CYS A 43 -4.84 10.54 -0.73
N MET A 44 -5.42 9.67 0.08
CA MET A 44 -4.70 8.70 0.89
C MET A 44 -3.93 7.70 0.00
N LEU A 45 -4.61 7.10 -0.98
CA LEU A 45 -3.99 6.19 -1.95
C LEU A 45 -2.89 6.87 -2.77
N LEU A 46 -3.11 8.13 -3.15
CA LEU A 46 -2.12 8.93 -3.86
C LEU A 46 -0.87 9.18 -3.00
N THR A 47 -1.06 9.52 -1.72
CA THR A 47 0.04 9.73 -0.77
C THR A 47 0.84 8.46 -0.57
N TYR A 48 0.18 7.31 -0.37
CA TYR A 48 0.88 6.03 -0.25
C TYR A 48 1.62 5.61 -1.52
N TYR A 49 1.06 5.93 -2.69
CA TYR A 49 1.73 5.66 -3.96
C TYR A 49 3.04 6.45 -4.08
N PHE A 50 3.00 7.76 -3.82
CA PHE A 50 4.21 8.58 -3.87
C PHE A 50 5.20 8.21 -2.77
N TRP A 51 4.72 7.84 -1.57
CA TRP A 51 5.58 7.37 -0.50
C TRP A 51 6.36 6.11 -0.88
N ILE A 52 5.68 5.06 -1.35
CA ILE A 52 6.32 3.81 -1.78
C ILE A 52 7.32 4.10 -2.93
N LYS A 53 6.94 4.98 -3.86
CA LYS A 53 7.81 5.38 -4.97
C LYS A 53 9.04 6.15 -4.47
N ALA A 54 8.88 7.04 -3.48
CA ALA A 54 9.95 7.80 -2.87
C ALA A 54 10.93 6.89 -2.10
N VAL A 55 10.42 5.88 -1.37
CA VAL A 55 11.24 4.88 -0.68
C VAL A 55 12.07 4.05 -1.67
N ASN A 56 11.47 3.63 -2.79
CA ASN A 56 12.16 2.83 -3.79
C ASN A 56 13.25 3.62 -4.56
N THR A 57 12.95 4.87 -4.94
CA THR A 57 13.86 5.70 -5.76
C THR A 57 14.86 6.51 -4.93
N GLY A 58 14.49 6.93 -3.72
CA GLY A 58 15.30 7.75 -2.84
C GLY A 58 15.53 9.18 -3.32
N THR A 59 14.71 9.72 -4.23
CA THR A 59 14.86 11.10 -4.72
C THR A 59 13.98 12.07 -3.93
N ILE A 60 14.49 13.29 -3.76
CA ILE A 60 13.82 14.38 -3.05
C ILE A 60 12.51 14.77 -3.77
N LEU A 61 12.48 14.72 -5.10
CA LEU A 61 11.31 15.08 -5.90
C LEU A 61 10.08 14.22 -5.58
N TRP A 62 10.25 12.90 -5.45
CA TRP A 62 9.12 12.03 -5.10
C TRP A 62 8.67 12.25 -3.66
N ALA A 63 9.59 12.60 -2.77
CA ALA A 63 9.25 12.92 -1.38
C ALA A 63 8.51 14.25 -1.24
N THR A 64 8.87 15.29 -2.01
CA THR A 64 8.13 16.55 -2.03
C THR A 64 6.74 16.40 -2.66
N MET A 65 6.61 15.59 -3.72
CA MET A 65 5.30 15.20 -4.25
C MET A 65 4.45 14.45 -3.22
N THR A 66 5.07 13.61 -2.39
CA THR A 66 4.38 12.93 -1.28
C THR A 66 3.91 13.95 -0.24
N ALA A 67 4.72 14.95 0.11
CA ALA A 67 4.36 16.01 1.05
C ALA A 67 3.20 16.88 0.52
N LEU A 68 3.16 17.17 -0.79
CA LEU A 68 2.04 17.87 -1.42
C LEU A 68 0.75 17.04 -1.40
N ALA A 69 0.85 15.74 -1.69
CA ALA A 69 -0.29 14.83 -1.58
C ALA A 69 -0.80 14.73 -0.13
N TYR A 70 0.11 14.69 0.84
CA TYR A 70 -0.21 14.75 2.26
C TYR A 70 -0.91 16.05 2.65
N PHE A 71 -0.43 17.21 2.18
CA PHE A 71 -1.09 18.49 2.40
C PHE A 71 -2.55 18.49 1.89
N TYR A 72 -2.77 17.92 0.70
CA TYR A 72 -4.12 17.77 0.14
C TYR A 72 -5.02 16.81 0.96
N MET A 73 -4.42 15.80 1.60
CA MET A 73 -5.13 14.92 2.54
C MET A 73 -5.53 15.67 3.81
N VAL A 74 -4.62 16.46 4.40
CA VAL A 74 -4.88 17.22 5.64
C VAL A 74 -6.01 18.23 5.45
N SER A 75 -6.13 18.83 4.25
CA SER A 75 -7.21 19.79 3.96
C SER A 75 -8.55 19.14 3.64
N SER A 76 -8.57 17.87 3.21
CA SER A 76 -9.80 17.17 2.82
C SER A 76 -10.42 16.35 3.95
N TRP A 77 -9.63 15.72 4.83
CA TRP A 77 -10.16 14.85 5.89
C TRP A 77 -9.24 14.73 7.11
N GLY A 78 -9.84 14.64 8.31
CA GLY A 78 -9.13 14.50 9.59
C GLY A 78 -8.34 13.19 9.76
N GLY A 79 -8.51 12.21 8.86
CA GLY A 79 -7.74 10.96 8.88
C GLY A 79 -6.26 11.10 8.49
N TYR A 80 -5.75 12.32 8.28
CA TYR A 80 -4.31 12.56 8.12
C TYR A 80 -3.49 12.09 9.33
N VAL A 81 -4.09 12.07 10.53
CA VAL A 81 -3.47 11.53 11.77
C VAL A 81 -3.12 10.05 11.63
N PHE A 82 -3.91 9.28 10.88
CA PHE A 82 -3.59 7.89 10.57
C PHE A 82 -2.35 7.80 9.66
N LEU A 83 -2.28 8.66 8.66
CA LEU A 83 -1.21 8.68 7.65
C LEU A 83 0.15 9.06 8.27
N ILE A 84 0.16 10.11 9.09
CA ILE A 84 1.38 10.60 9.76
C ILE A 84 1.89 9.66 10.84
N ASN A 85 1.04 8.79 11.41
CA ASN A 85 1.48 7.77 12.37
C ASN A 85 1.99 6.50 11.68
N LEU A 86 1.42 6.15 10.52
CA LEU A 86 1.80 4.96 9.76
C LEU A 86 3.18 5.10 9.10
N ILE A 87 3.55 6.30 8.63
CA ILE A 87 4.86 6.53 7.97
C ILE A 87 6.05 6.32 8.93
N PRO A 88 6.12 6.95 10.12
CA PRO A 88 7.16 6.68 11.11
C PRO A 88 7.16 5.24 11.59
N LEU A 89 5.99 4.62 11.77
CA LEU A 89 5.89 3.21 12.16
C LEU A 89 6.50 2.29 11.10
N HIS A 90 6.33 2.61 9.81
CA HIS A 90 7.02 1.92 8.73
C HIS A 90 8.55 2.11 8.76
N VAL A 91 9.03 3.34 8.99
CA VAL A 91 10.47 3.62 9.10
C VAL A 91 11.08 2.90 10.32
N LEU A 92 10.36 2.86 11.44
CA LEU A 92 10.74 2.14 12.65
C LEU A 92 10.80 0.63 12.37
N ALA A 93 9.81 0.07 11.68
CA ALA A 93 9.84 -1.34 11.30
C ALA A 93 11.03 -1.68 10.38
N LEU A 94 11.37 -0.79 9.43
CA LEU A 94 12.57 -0.96 8.61
C LEU A 94 13.87 -0.90 9.43
N MET A 95 13.89 -0.07 10.48
CA MET A 95 15.02 0.02 11.41
C MET A 95 15.15 -1.26 12.25
N LEU A 96 14.04 -1.79 12.78
CA LEU A 96 14.03 -3.06 13.54
C LEU A 96 14.42 -4.27 12.68
N LEU A 97 14.05 -4.28 11.40
CA LEU A 97 14.43 -5.33 10.45
C LEU A 97 15.87 -5.18 9.92
N GLY A 98 16.64 -4.19 10.40
CA GLY A 98 18.03 -3.97 10.01
C GLY A 98 18.24 -3.52 8.56
N ARG A 99 17.17 -3.09 7.86
CA ARG A 99 17.20 -2.69 6.44
C ARG A 99 17.20 -1.18 6.26
N PHE A 100 17.86 -0.45 7.16
CA PHE A 100 17.91 1.00 7.07
C PHE A 100 18.85 1.44 5.94
N SER A 101 18.32 2.20 4.98
CA SER A 101 19.06 2.74 3.83
C SER A 101 18.99 4.26 3.81
N ALA A 102 20.05 4.91 3.31
CA ALA A 102 20.10 6.37 3.12
C ALA A 102 18.91 6.89 2.28
N ARG A 103 18.39 6.08 1.35
CA ARG A 103 17.19 6.41 0.56
C ARG A 103 15.97 6.66 1.44
N VAL A 104 15.74 5.80 2.44
CA VAL A 104 14.62 5.90 3.38
C VAL A 104 14.78 7.15 4.26
N TYR A 105 16.01 7.43 4.70
CA TYR A 105 16.31 8.62 5.49
C TYR A 105 16.01 9.92 4.73
N VAL A 106 16.46 10.03 3.47
CA VAL A 106 16.20 11.22 2.64
C VAL A 106 14.71 11.39 2.38
N ALA A 107 13.98 10.31 2.05
CA ALA A 107 12.54 10.36 1.82
C ALA A 107 11.76 10.76 3.09
N TYR A 108 12.11 10.19 4.25
CA TYR A 108 11.42 10.49 5.51
C TYR A 108 11.69 11.90 6.01
N SER A 109 12.95 12.35 6.02
CA SER A 109 13.32 13.69 6.51
C SER A 109 12.68 14.80 5.68
N THR A 110 12.68 14.66 4.36
CA THR A 110 12.05 15.63 3.45
C THR A 110 10.53 15.65 3.60
N LEU A 111 9.88 14.48 3.71
CA LEU A 111 8.44 14.39 3.97
C LEU A 111 8.08 15.02 5.32
N TYR A 112 8.83 14.73 6.37
CA TYR A 112 8.55 15.24 7.71
C TYR A 112 8.67 16.76 7.78
N CYS A 113 9.79 17.32 7.28
CA CYS A 113 10.01 18.77 7.29
C CYS A 113 8.99 19.51 6.41
N VAL A 114 8.81 19.08 5.16
CA VAL A 114 7.91 19.78 4.22
C VAL A 114 6.44 19.55 4.59
N GLY A 115 6.07 18.32 4.94
CA GLY A 115 4.70 17.95 5.29
C GLY A 115 4.20 18.64 6.56
N THR A 116 5.04 18.77 7.59
CA THR A 116 4.66 19.49 8.83
C THR A 116 4.46 20.98 8.57
N ILE A 117 5.39 21.64 7.87
CA ILE A 117 5.27 23.06 7.50
C ILE A 117 3.99 23.32 6.69
N LEU A 118 3.71 22.47 5.70
CA LEU A 118 2.49 22.59 4.89
C LEU A 118 1.23 22.35 5.74
N SER A 119 1.23 21.37 6.64
CA SER A 119 0.07 21.09 7.49
C SER A 119 -0.28 22.24 8.46
N MET A 120 0.72 23.00 8.92
CA MET A 120 0.50 24.17 9.78
C MET A 120 -0.20 25.34 9.07
N GLN A 121 -0.18 25.39 7.73
CA GLN A 121 -0.83 26.46 6.96
C GLN A 121 -2.36 26.38 7.02
N ILE A 122 -2.90 25.22 7.41
CA ILE A 122 -4.34 25.01 7.50
C ILE A 122 -4.81 25.57 8.84
N SER A 123 -5.62 26.63 8.80
CA SER A 123 -6.08 27.35 10.00
C SER A 123 -6.83 26.47 11.00
N PHE A 124 -7.43 25.37 10.55
CA PHE A 124 -8.08 24.38 11.42
C PHE A 124 -7.09 23.47 12.18
N VAL A 125 -5.91 23.23 11.62
CA VAL A 125 -4.87 22.35 12.20
C VAL A 125 -3.92 23.16 13.09
N GLY A 126 -3.63 24.41 12.73
CA GLY A 126 -2.87 25.35 13.55
C GLY A 126 -1.57 24.75 14.10
N PHE A 127 -1.41 24.77 15.42
CA PHE A 127 -0.24 24.22 16.13
C PHE A 127 -0.43 22.79 16.67
N GLN A 128 -1.55 22.14 16.34
CA GLN A 128 -1.84 20.78 16.79
C GLN A 128 -0.74 19.76 16.42
N PRO A 129 -0.05 19.87 15.26
CA PRO A 129 1.10 19.01 14.93
C PRO A 129 2.30 19.11 15.90
N VAL A 130 2.43 20.21 16.63
CA VAL A 130 3.56 20.49 17.54
C VAL A 130 3.16 20.35 19.00
N GLN A 131 1.91 20.70 19.32
CA GLN A 131 1.41 20.76 20.70
C GLN A 131 0.64 19.52 21.12
N SER A 132 0.09 18.76 20.17
CA SER A 132 -0.77 17.62 20.49
C SER A 132 0.00 16.30 20.52
N SER A 133 -0.22 15.53 21.58
CA SER A 133 0.40 14.23 21.87
C SER A 133 -0.05 13.12 20.91
N GLU A 134 -0.98 13.40 20.01
CA GLU A 134 -1.51 12.49 18.97
C GLU A 134 -0.47 12.18 17.86
N HIS A 135 0.63 12.94 17.83
CA HIS A 135 1.79 12.74 16.94
C HIS A 135 3.00 12.06 17.60
N MET A 136 2.96 11.78 18.92
CA MET A 136 4.10 11.21 19.67
C MET A 136 4.09 9.66 19.72
N LEU A 137 3.19 9.01 18.97
CA LEU A 137 3.05 7.55 18.92
C LEU A 137 2.58 6.94 20.25
N LEU A 138 1.27 6.83 20.45
CA LEU A 138 0.70 5.88 21.42
C LEU A 138 -0.79 5.65 21.15
N LEU A 139 -1.10 4.58 20.42
CA LEU A 139 -2.17 3.57 20.59
C LEU A 139 -3.53 3.88 21.27
N PHE A 140 -3.82 5.02 21.89
CA PHE A 140 -5.07 5.27 22.62
C PHE A 140 -5.52 6.75 22.56
N PRO A 141 -6.49 7.06 21.70
CA PRO A 141 -7.64 7.87 22.13
C PRO A 141 -8.87 7.01 22.42
N THR A 142 -8.73 5.69 22.45
CA THR A 142 -9.86 4.74 22.51
C THR A 142 -10.24 4.33 23.93
N ALA A 143 -9.82 5.10 24.94
CA ALA A 143 -10.30 4.95 26.32
C ALA A 143 -11.35 6.00 26.71
N SER A 144 -11.48 7.12 25.97
CA SER A 144 -12.47 8.17 26.28
C SER A 144 -13.64 8.26 25.30
N VAL A 145 -13.62 7.51 24.19
CA VAL A 145 -14.73 7.43 23.24
C VAL A 145 -15.31 6.02 23.28
N SER A 146 -15.95 5.70 24.41
CA SER A 146 -16.82 4.55 24.60
C SER A 146 -18.18 4.70 23.88
N GLU A 147 -18.35 5.72 23.05
CA GLU A 147 -19.62 6.06 22.38
C GLU A 147 -19.75 5.56 20.92
N HIS A 148 -18.75 4.87 20.38
CA HIS A 148 -18.85 4.34 19.03
C HIS A 148 -18.93 2.82 19.06
N GLN A 149 -20.08 2.31 18.61
CA GLN A 149 -20.37 0.88 18.58
C GLN A 149 -19.21 0.09 17.96
N PRO A 150 -18.76 -1.00 18.63
CA PRO A 150 -17.76 -1.90 18.07
C PRO A 150 -18.32 -2.54 16.79
N THR A 151 -17.43 -2.78 15.83
CA THR A 151 -17.82 -3.47 14.60
C THR A 151 -18.06 -4.94 14.88
N SER A 152 -19.24 -5.42 14.49
CA SER A 152 -19.54 -6.85 14.55
C SER A 152 -18.93 -7.56 13.34
N TRP A 153 -18.60 -8.85 13.49
CA TRP A 153 -18.14 -9.70 12.38
C TRP A 153 -19.09 -9.67 11.17
N SER A 154 -20.38 -9.55 11.42
CA SER A 154 -21.41 -9.41 10.38
C SER A 154 -21.19 -8.18 9.49
N SER A 155 -20.76 -7.05 10.06
CA SER A 155 -20.45 -5.83 9.30
C SER A 155 -19.23 -6.03 8.40
N PHE A 156 -18.16 -6.67 8.91
CA PHE A 156 -17.00 -7.01 8.09
C PHE A 156 -17.38 -7.88 6.89
N TYR A 157 -18.21 -8.90 7.10
CA TYR A 157 -18.66 -9.77 6.03
C TYR A 157 -19.55 -9.03 5.01
N PHE A 158 -20.46 -8.18 5.48
CA PHE A 158 -21.37 -7.44 4.60
C PHE A 158 -20.62 -6.44 3.70
N ASP A 159 -19.61 -5.76 4.24
CA ASP A 159 -18.89 -4.71 3.51
C ASP A 159 -17.74 -5.22 2.65
N LEU A 160 -17.14 -6.36 3.00
CA LEU A 160 -15.94 -6.90 2.33
C LEU A 160 -16.17 -8.26 1.65
N GLN A 161 -17.30 -8.93 1.87
CA GLN A 161 -17.69 -10.20 1.22
C GLN A 161 -16.51 -11.18 1.03
N VAL A 162 -16.14 -11.47 -0.23
CA VAL A 162 -15.08 -12.40 -0.62
C VAL A 162 -13.68 -11.92 -0.18
N LEU A 163 -13.46 -10.62 -0.01
CA LEU A 163 -12.15 -10.06 0.34
C LEU A 163 -11.70 -10.46 1.75
N VAL A 164 -12.63 -10.72 2.67
CA VAL A 164 -12.32 -11.18 4.04
C VAL A 164 -11.56 -12.51 4.01
N PHE A 165 -11.95 -13.43 3.13
CA PHE A 165 -11.30 -14.73 3.01
C PHE A 165 -9.95 -14.67 2.29
N LEU A 166 -9.79 -13.76 1.33
CA LEU A 166 -8.53 -13.60 0.59
C LEU A 166 -7.46 -12.81 1.38
N PHE A 167 -7.86 -12.06 2.41
CA PHE A 167 -6.92 -11.22 3.15
C PHE A 167 -5.82 -11.98 3.89
N PRO A 168 -6.10 -13.06 4.67
CA PRO A 168 -5.04 -13.87 5.27
C PRO A 168 -4.09 -14.47 4.22
N ALA A 169 -4.61 -14.88 3.07
CA ALA A 169 -3.80 -15.40 1.96
C ALA A 169 -2.88 -14.31 1.39
N GLY A 170 -3.39 -13.09 1.20
CA GLY A 170 -2.60 -11.94 0.73
C GLY A 170 -1.48 -11.57 1.68
N LEU A 171 -1.76 -11.50 2.99
CA LEU A 171 -0.73 -11.26 4.01
C LEU A 171 0.36 -12.34 3.98
N TYR A 172 -0.02 -13.62 3.89
CA TYR A 172 0.93 -14.73 3.83
C TYR A 172 1.89 -14.62 2.63
N PHE A 173 1.37 -14.27 1.44
CA PHE A 173 2.21 -14.03 0.26
C PHE A 173 3.14 -12.83 0.43
N CYS A 174 2.67 -11.75 1.08
CA CYS A 174 3.51 -10.59 1.39
C CYS A 174 4.64 -10.94 2.37
N PHE A 175 4.40 -11.79 3.37
CA PHE A 175 5.44 -12.27 4.29
C PHE A 175 6.49 -13.14 3.59
N THR A 176 6.08 -13.93 2.60
CA THR A 176 7.01 -14.79 1.84
C THR A 176 7.97 -13.97 0.97
N LYS A 177 7.56 -12.80 0.49
CA LYS A 177 8.40 -11.87 -0.29
C LYS A 177 8.65 -10.57 0.48
N LEU A 178 9.62 -10.59 1.38
CA LEU A 178 9.95 -9.42 2.20
C LEU A 178 10.70 -8.34 1.36
N THR A 179 9.97 -7.35 0.86
CA THR A 179 10.50 -6.11 0.23
C THR A 179 10.10 -4.89 1.05
N ASP A 180 10.80 -3.77 0.89
CA ASP A 180 10.53 -2.53 1.65
C ASP A 180 9.07 -2.06 1.47
N ALA A 181 8.55 -2.15 0.24
CA ALA A 181 7.16 -1.83 -0.07
C ALA A 181 6.15 -2.84 0.51
N ASN A 182 6.48 -4.13 0.60
CA ASN A 182 5.59 -5.13 1.19
C ASN A 182 5.49 -4.98 2.71
N ILE A 183 6.58 -4.59 3.38
CA ILE A 183 6.58 -4.27 4.82
C ILE A 183 5.60 -3.14 5.11
N PHE A 184 5.60 -2.09 4.27
CA PHE A 184 4.65 -0.98 4.39
C PHE A 184 3.19 -1.46 4.35
N ILE A 185 2.85 -2.36 3.43
CA ILE A 185 1.47 -2.84 3.24
C ILE A 185 1.04 -3.80 4.32
N ILE A 186 1.94 -4.64 4.83
CA ILE A 186 1.66 -5.51 5.98
C ILE A 186 1.31 -4.64 7.20
N LEU A 187 2.11 -3.61 7.47
CA LEU A 187 1.85 -2.69 8.59
C LEU A 187 0.55 -1.92 8.37
N TYR A 188 0.28 -1.48 7.15
CA TYR A 188 -0.98 -0.84 6.80
C TYR A 188 -2.18 -1.77 7.01
N GLY A 189 -2.09 -3.05 6.62
CA GLY A 189 -3.15 -4.04 6.82
C GLY A 189 -3.41 -4.35 8.30
N VAL A 190 -2.36 -4.59 9.07
CA VAL A 190 -2.46 -4.88 10.51
C VAL A 190 -2.97 -3.67 11.30
N LEU A 191 -2.52 -2.46 10.95
CA LEU A 191 -2.99 -1.25 11.63
C LEU A 191 -4.44 -0.94 11.28
N SER A 192 -4.82 -1.06 10.00
CA SER A 192 -6.19 -0.80 9.55
C SER A 192 -7.20 -1.80 10.11
N ILE A 193 -6.86 -3.09 10.23
CA ILE A 193 -7.80 -4.07 10.81
C ILE A 193 -8.03 -3.81 12.30
N TYR A 194 -7.00 -3.37 13.02
CA TYR A 194 -7.13 -2.96 14.42
C TYR A 194 -8.08 -1.77 14.57
N PHE A 195 -7.86 -0.70 13.79
CA PHE A 195 -8.70 0.50 13.86
C PHE A 195 -10.14 0.26 13.37
N ALA A 196 -10.33 -0.56 12.34
CA ALA A 196 -11.66 -0.94 11.89
C ALA A 196 -12.42 -1.78 12.94
N GLY A 197 -11.69 -2.53 13.78
CA GLY A 197 -12.27 -3.25 14.93
C GLY A 197 -12.78 -2.32 16.03
N VAL A 198 -12.11 -1.18 16.24
CA VAL A 198 -12.46 -0.22 17.31
C VAL A 198 -13.59 0.72 16.89
N MET A 199 -13.70 1.09 15.61
CA MET A 199 -14.71 2.04 15.14
C MET A 199 -15.21 1.69 13.73
N VAL A 200 -16.53 1.62 13.56
CA VAL A 200 -17.18 1.28 12.27
C VAL A 200 -16.85 2.25 11.13
N ARG A 201 -16.64 3.54 11.45
CA ARG A 201 -16.28 4.55 10.46
C ARG A 201 -14.87 4.33 9.89
N LEU A 202 -13.95 3.68 10.62
CA LEU A 202 -12.59 3.43 10.13
C LEU A 202 -12.52 2.27 9.13
N MET A 203 -13.63 1.57 8.87
CA MET A 203 -13.69 0.53 7.84
C MET A 203 -13.46 1.08 6.42
N LEU A 204 -13.68 2.40 6.20
CA LEU A 204 -13.36 3.07 4.94
C LEU A 204 -11.84 3.05 4.64
N VAL A 205 -11.00 3.06 5.67
CA VAL A 205 -9.53 2.98 5.54
C VAL A 205 -9.08 1.54 5.30
N LEU A 206 -9.83 0.57 5.82
CA LEU A 206 -9.56 -0.86 5.62
C LEU A 206 -9.85 -1.29 4.17
N ALA A 207 -10.95 -0.82 3.57
CA ALA A 207 -11.39 -1.22 2.24
C ALA A 207 -10.29 -1.20 1.15
N PRO A 208 -9.52 -0.12 0.95
CA PRO A 208 -8.45 -0.09 -0.06
C PRO A 208 -7.36 -1.13 0.21
N VAL A 209 -6.99 -1.39 1.47
CA VAL A 209 -5.96 -2.37 1.82
C VAL A 209 -6.40 -3.79 1.51
N MET A 210 -7.64 -4.10 1.87
CA MET A 210 -8.24 -5.40 1.59
C MET A 210 -8.26 -5.67 0.09
N CYS A 211 -8.59 -4.66 -0.72
CA CYS A 211 -8.56 -4.77 -2.19
C CYS A 211 -7.15 -5.02 -2.71
N ILE A 212 -6.15 -4.32 -2.16
CA ILE A 212 -4.74 -4.47 -2.58
C ILE A 212 -4.22 -5.87 -2.25
N LEU A 213 -4.37 -6.32 -1.00
CA LEU A 213 -3.90 -7.64 -0.55
C LEU A 213 -4.68 -8.78 -1.22
N SER A 214 -5.99 -8.63 -1.40
CA SER A 214 -6.80 -9.57 -2.16
C SER A 214 -6.35 -9.66 -3.62
N GLY A 215 -6.03 -8.53 -4.26
CA GLY A 215 -5.46 -8.52 -5.61
C GLY A 215 -4.10 -9.20 -5.72
N ILE A 216 -3.23 -9.06 -4.71
CA ILE A 216 -1.94 -9.76 -4.62
C ILE A 216 -2.17 -11.28 -4.51
N ALA A 217 -3.10 -11.69 -3.64
CA ALA A 217 -3.45 -13.10 -3.44
C ALA A 217 -4.04 -13.72 -4.72
N ALA A 218 -5.04 -13.07 -5.31
CA ALA A 218 -5.70 -13.51 -6.53
C ALA A 218 -4.72 -13.60 -7.71
N SER A 219 -3.88 -12.59 -7.91
CA SER A 219 -2.88 -12.61 -8.99
C SER A 219 -1.85 -13.73 -8.80
N SER A 220 -1.41 -13.96 -7.56
CA SER A 220 -0.47 -15.04 -7.26
C SER A 220 -1.13 -16.40 -7.49
N LEU A 221 -2.37 -16.59 -7.05
CA LEU A 221 -3.14 -17.82 -7.26
C LEU A 221 -3.39 -18.09 -8.75
N LEU A 222 -3.77 -17.06 -9.51
CA LEU A 222 -3.95 -17.16 -10.96
C LEU A 222 -2.64 -17.51 -11.66
N SER A 223 -1.52 -16.89 -11.25
CA SER A 223 -0.21 -17.19 -11.84
C SER A 223 0.29 -18.61 -11.52
N LEU A 224 -0.17 -19.22 -10.42
CA LEU A 224 0.11 -20.63 -10.10
C LEU A 224 -0.72 -21.55 -10.99
N HIS A 225 -2.05 -21.34 -11.06
CA HIS A 225 -2.93 -22.16 -11.88
C HIS A 225 -2.63 -22.05 -13.38
N VAL A 226 -2.27 -20.87 -13.88
CA VAL A 226 -1.84 -20.72 -15.28
C VAL A 226 -0.55 -21.49 -15.54
N LYS A 227 0.41 -21.49 -14.61
CA LYS A 227 1.63 -22.31 -14.74
C LYS A 227 1.36 -23.82 -14.65
N ASP A 228 0.31 -24.22 -13.93
CA ASP A 228 -0.16 -25.60 -13.84
C ASP A 228 -0.98 -26.03 -15.07
N ILE A 229 -1.49 -25.06 -15.86
CA ILE A 229 -2.09 -25.27 -17.19
C ILE A 229 -1.02 -25.21 -18.31
N GLU A 230 0.06 -24.44 -18.12
CA GLU A 230 1.23 -24.35 -19.00
C GLU A 230 2.38 -25.36 -18.77
N PRO A 231 2.29 -26.48 -18.01
CA PRO A 231 3.40 -27.40 -17.91
C PRO A 231 3.36 -28.31 -19.15
N LYS A 232 3.66 -27.78 -20.35
CA LYS A 232 4.18 -28.54 -21.49
C LYS A 232 4.68 -27.77 -22.73
N VAL A 233 4.50 -26.45 -22.89
CA VAL A 233 4.82 -25.80 -24.19
C VAL A 233 6.11 -24.96 -24.20
N GLU A 234 6.50 -24.26 -23.12
CA GLU A 234 7.62 -23.29 -23.24
C GLU A 234 9.03 -23.81 -22.92
N LYS A 235 9.18 -24.89 -22.13
CA LYS A 235 10.52 -25.34 -21.71
C LYS A 235 11.38 -25.98 -22.82
N HIS A 236 10.78 -26.37 -23.96
CA HIS A 236 11.54 -26.92 -25.08
C HIS A 236 12.10 -25.85 -26.03
N ASN A 237 11.42 -24.71 -26.19
CA ASN A 237 11.83 -23.69 -27.16
C ASN A 237 12.93 -22.75 -26.64
N GLU A 238 12.91 -22.35 -25.37
CA GLU A 238 13.99 -21.52 -24.82
C GLU A 238 15.32 -22.27 -24.67
N LYS A 239 15.29 -23.54 -24.28
CA LYS A 239 16.52 -24.36 -24.18
C LYS A 239 17.15 -24.63 -25.54
N LYS A 240 16.35 -24.78 -26.61
CA LYS A 240 16.86 -24.97 -27.98
C LYS A 240 17.50 -23.68 -28.52
N LYS A 241 16.87 -22.52 -28.32
CA LYS A 241 17.42 -21.20 -28.69
C LYS A 241 18.72 -20.85 -27.94
N LYS A 242 18.80 -21.18 -26.65
CA LYS A 242 20.02 -20.93 -25.85
C LYS A 242 21.16 -21.89 -26.21
N HIS A 243 20.85 -23.12 -26.64
CA HIS A 243 21.85 -24.09 -27.09
C HIS A 243 22.40 -23.74 -28.48
N ASP A 244 21.54 -23.35 -29.43
CA ASP A 244 21.96 -22.90 -30.76
C ASP A 244 22.82 -21.64 -30.72
N ASN A 245 22.45 -20.64 -29.90
CA ASN A 245 23.25 -19.42 -29.78
C ASN A 245 24.64 -19.70 -29.18
N ASN A 246 24.75 -20.65 -28.24
CA ASN A 246 26.04 -20.99 -27.62
C ASN A 246 26.95 -21.81 -28.57
N LEU A 247 26.35 -22.61 -29.44
CA LEU A 247 27.07 -23.30 -30.54
C LEU A 247 27.54 -22.30 -31.61
N MET A 248 26.69 -21.34 -31.99
CA MET A 248 27.05 -20.31 -32.97
C MET A 248 28.15 -19.37 -32.45
N PHE A 249 28.10 -18.98 -31.18
CA PHE A 249 29.18 -18.20 -30.55
C PHE A 249 30.51 -18.97 -30.48
N ARG A 250 30.48 -20.30 -30.24
CA ARG A 250 31.72 -21.10 -30.27
C ARG A 250 32.27 -21.30 -31.68
N SER A 251 31.44 -21.37 -32.72
CA SER A 251 31.91 -21.45 -34.11
C SER A 251 32.53 -20.14 -34.59
N GLU A 252 31.94 -18.99 -34.24
CA GLU A 252 32.50 -17.66 -34.57
C GLU A 252 33.87 -17.45 -33.93
N VAL A 253 34.04 -17.81 -32.65
CA VAL A 253 35.32 -17.66 -31.94
C VAL A 253 36.41 -18.58 -32.51
N ASN A 254 36.08 -19.80 -32.93
CA ASN A 254 37.07 -20.71 -33.53
C ASN A 254 37.48 -20.32 -34.96
N ILE A 255 36.65 -19.59 -35.71
CA ILE A 255 37.00 -19.10 -37.05
C ILE A 255 37.93 -17.87 -36.97
N VAL A 256 37.85 -17.07 -35.91
CA VAL A 256 38.68 -15.86 -35.75
C VAL A 256 40.10 -16.17 -35.24
N ILE A 257 40.36 -17.39 -34.74
CA ILE A 257 41.64 -17.80 -34.13
C ILE A 257 42.58 -18.55 -35.11
N TYR A 258 42.14 -18.82 -36.34
CA TYR A 258 42.96 -19.39 -37.44
C TYR A 258 43.14 -18.39 -38.58
#